data_AF-A0A950EHP5-F1
#
_entry.id   AF-A0A950EHP5-F1
#
_cell.length_a   1.000
_cell.length_b   1.000
_cell.length_c   1.000
_cell.angle_alpha   90.00
_cell.angle_beta   90.00
_cell.angle_gamma   90.00
#
_symmetry.space_group_name_H-M   'P 1'
#
loop_
_entity.id
_entity.type
_entity.pdbx_description
1 polymer ?
#
loop_
_entity_poly.entity_id
_entity_poly.type
_entity_poly.pdbx_seq_one_letter_code
_entity_poly.pdbx_strand_id
1 'polypeptide(L)' 'MQIGLTLKERKVTMHSCSRCDTRWWDSDGQLVGLTNVLELATVYR' A
#
# COMPACT_ATOMS: atom_id res chain seq x y z
N MET A 1 -9.00 9.06 -4.10
CA MET A 1 -8.30 9.43 -2.83
C MET A 1 -7.03 8.60 -2.72
N GLN A 2 -6.01 9.09 -2.02
CA GLN A 2 -4.82 8.30 -1.70
C GLN A 2 -4.39 8.52 -0.24
N ILE A 3 -3.75 7.50 0.34
CA ILE A 3 -3.12 7.56 1.66
C ILE A 3 -1.71 6.98 1.53
N GLY A 4 -0.69 7.75 1.90
CA GLY A 4 0.70 7.28 1.95
C GLY A 4 1.08 6.81 3.34
N LEU A 5 1.77 5.68 3.42
CA LEU A 5 2.30 5.08 4.65
C LEU A 5 3.80 4.83 4.47
N THR A 6 4.57 4.92 5.56
CA THR A 6 5.97 4.48 5.59
C THR A 6 6.05 3.22 6.44
N LEU A 7 6.42 2.10 5.82
CA LEU A 7 6.54 0.77 6.45
C LEU A 7 7.96 0.24 6.23
N LYS A 8 8.71 -0.07 7.31
CA LYS A 8 10.12 -0.52 7.23
C LYS A 8 10.94 0.34 6.26
N GLU A 9 10.85 1.66 6.44
CA GLU A 9 11.54 2.68 5.61
C GLU A 9 11.09 2.75 4.14
N ARG A 10 10.11 1.94 3.72
CA ARG A 10 9.52 1.95 2.38
C ARG A 10 8.22 2.73 2.36
N LYS A 11 8.05 3.62 1.38
CA LYS A 11 6.79 4.33 1.16
C LYS A 11 5.84 3.43 0.36
N VAL A 12 4.63 3.24 0.88
CA VAL A 12 3.55 2.51 0.22
C VAL A 12 2.33 3.42 0.16
N THR A 13 1.69 3.53 -1.00
CA THR A 13 0.48 4.34 -1.17
C THR A 13 -0.72 3.43 -1.42
N MET A 14 -1.78 3.61 -0.65
CA MET A 14 -3.09 3.07 -0.97
C MET A 14 -3.82 4.07 -1.85
N HIS A 15 -4.31 3.59 -2.99
CA HIS A 15 -5.21 4.34 -3.84
C HIS A 15 -6.63 3.79 -3.73
N SER A 16 -7.61 4.70 -3.79
CA SER A 16 -9.03 4.37 -3.82
C SER A 16 -9.72 5.18 -4.90
N CYS A 17 -10.35 4.49 -5.85
CA CYS A 17 -11.22 5.06 -6.86
C CYS A 17 -12.68 4.82 -6.49
N SER A 18 -13.39 5.88 -6.10
CA SER A 18 -14.81 5.79 -5.74
C SER A 18 -15.74 5.53 -6.92
N ARG A 19 -15.29 5.82 -8.15
CA ARG A 19 -16.09 5.59 -9.38
C ARG A 19 -16.04 4.13 -9.84
N CYS A 20 -14.92 3.46 -9.62
CA CYS A 20 -14.68 2.10 -10.09
C CYS A 20 -14.71 1.05 -8.96
N ASP A 21 -15.03 1.49 -7.73
CA ASP A 21 -14.95 0.70 -6.50
C ASP A 21 -13.67 -0.15 -6.38
N THR A 22 -12.55 0.42 -6.82
CA THR A 22 -11.26 -0.29 -6.90
C THR A 22 -10.29 0.33 -5.92
N ARG A 23 -9.54 -0.54 -5.23
CA ARG A 23 -8.45 -0.17 -4.33
C ARG A 23 -7.20 -0.94 -4.70
N TRP A 24 -6.07 -0.27 -4.68
CA TRP A 24 -4.78 -0.89 -4.98
C TRP A 24 -3.68 -0.23 -4.17
N TRP A 25 -2.55 -0.92 -4.10
CA TRP A 25 -1.35 -0.45 -3.45
C TRP A 25 -0.24 -0.32 -4.47
N ASP A 26 0.57 0.73 -4.35
CA ASP A 26 1.83 0.84 -5.07
C ASP A 26 2.96 1.26 -4.14
N SER A 27 4.18 0.98 -4.58
CA SER A 27 5.42 1.56 -4.07
C SER A 27 6.20 2.05 -5.25
N ASP A 28 6.54 3.33 -5.26
CA ASP A 28 7.32 3.97 -6.34
C ASP A 28 6.68 3.75 -7.72
N GLY A 29 5.35 3.79 -7.80
CA GLY A 29 4.58 3.61 -9.03
C GLY A 29 4.44 2.16 -9.48
N GLN A 30 4.98 1.19 -8.74
CA GLN A 30 4.85 -0.24 -9.04
C GLN A 30 3.75 -0.87 -8.17
N LEU A 31 2.83 -1.63 -8.79
CA LEU A 31 1.78 -2.35 -8.06
C LEU A 31 2.37 -3.33 -7.05
N VAL A 32 1.85 -3.27 -5.82
CA VAL A 32 2.24 -4.16 -4.73
C VAL A 32 1.02 -4.97 -4.28
N GLY A 33 1.21 -6.28 -4.13
CA GLY A 33 0.17 -7.17 -3.60
C GLY A 33 -0.08 -6.91 -2.12
N LEU A 34 -1.32 -7.16 -1.67
CA LEU A 34 -1.72 -6.96 -0.28
C LEU A 34 -0.84 -7.76 0.71
N THR A 35 -0.47 -9.00 0.38
CA THR A 35 0.41 -9.83 1.22
C THR A 35 1.73 -9.14 1.52
N ASN A 36 2.39 -8.57 0.51
CA ASN A 36 3.66 -7.84 0.68
C ASN A 36 3.48 -6.60 1.56
N VAL A 37 2.35 -5.89 1.43
CA VAL A 37 2.03 -4.74 2.29
C VAL A 37 1.86 -5.19 3.75
N LEU A 38 1.19 -6.31 3.99
CA LEU A 38 1.02 -6.87 5.33
C LEU A 38 2.37 -7.32 5.91
N GLU A 39 3.23 -7.98 5.14
CA GLU A 39 4.59 -8.36 5.56
C GLU A 39 5.45 -7.13 5.94
N LEU A 40 5.31 -6.02 5.21
CA LEU A 40 5.95 -4.75 5.57
C LEU A 40 5.38 -4.16 6.87
N ALA A 41 4.07 -4.30 7.08
CA ALA A 41 3.39 -3.82 8.29
C ALA A 41 3.62 -4.71 9.52
N THR A 42 3.96 -5.99 9.34
CA THR A 42 4.28 -6.88 10.46
C THR A 42 5.58 -6.45 11.15
N VAL A 43 5.43 -6.00 12.39
CA VAL A 43 6.51 -5.91 13.37
C VAL A 43 6.53 -7.28 14.06
N TYR A 44 7.54 -8.11 13.78
CA TYR A 44 7.84 -9.21 14.69
C TYR A 44 8.21 -8.57 16.03
N ARG A 45 7.37 -8.82 17.04
CA ARG A 45 7.51 -8.30 18.40
C ARG A 45 7.88 -9.44 19.33
#